data_AF-A0AAV4U639-F1
#
_entry.id   AF-A0AAV4U639-F1
#
_cell.length_a   1.000
_cell.length_b   1.000
_cell.length_c   1.000
_cell.angle_alpha   90.00
_cell.angle_beta   90.00
_cell.angle_gamma   90.00
#
_symmetry.space_group_name_H-M   'P 1'
#
loop_
_entity.id
_entity.type
_entity.pdbx_description
1 polymer ?
#
loop_
_entity_poly.entity_id
_entity_poly.type
_entity_poly.pdbx_seq_one_letter_code
_entity_poly.pdbx_strand_id
1 'polypeptide(L)'
;MSSFRICGPKSSICILFLSFAGVVMLSILGILISYKSPAFAEDFEIEEIKHDFAVVLESKAQEISHNCLLAAALYAVTMAFATWQYILNRRAGTMEAFFFENKMTLK
;
A
#
# COMPACT_ATOMS: atom_id res chain seq x y z
N MET A 1 18.74 3.97 26.12
CA MET A 1 17.51 3.59 25.38
C MET A 1 17.93 3.15 24.01
N SER A 2 18.00 1.84 23.77
CA SER A 2 18.45 1.26 22.50
C SER A 2 17.60 1.82 21.36
N SER A 3 18.19 2.72 20.57
CA SER A 3 17.58 3.31 19.40
C SER A 3 17.47 2.19 18.35
N PHE A 4 16.35 1.49 18.31
CA PHE A 4 16.01 0.50 17.28
C PHE A 4 15.85 1.20 15.91
N ARG A 5 16.97 1.68 15.34
CA ARG A 5 17.04 2.13 13.94
C ARG A 5 17.24 0.90 13.07
N ILE A 6 16.15 0.18 12.78
CA ILE A 6 16.21 -1.07 12.01
C ILE A 6 16.50 -0.80 10.51
N CYS A 7 16.13 0.37 9.98
CA CYS A 7 16.36 0.75 8.57
C CYS A 7 17.23 2.01 8.44
N GLY A 8 18.27 1.95 7.60
CA GLY A 8 19.12 3.10 7.26
C GLY A 8 18.36 4.20 6.50
N PRO A 9 18.92 5.43 6.41
CA PRO A 9 18.24 6.63 5.92
C PRO A 9 17.71 6.51 4.47
N LYS A 10 18.38 5.72 3.62
CA LYS A 10 18.00 5.50 2.22
C LYS A 10 16.90 4.44 2.04
N SER A 11 16.80 3.46 2.94
CA SER A 11 15.78 2.39 2.88
C SER A 11 14.41 2.86 3.39
N SER A 12 14.39 3.77 4.37
CA SER A 12 13.14 4.28 4.97
C SER A 12 12.28 5.10 3.99
N ILE A 13 12.90 5.85 3.06
CA ILE A 13 12.18 6.61 2.03
C ILE A 13 11.51 5.68 1.01
N CYS A 14 12.20 4.60 0.61
CA CYS A 14 11.62 3.61 -0.30
C CYS A 14 10.39 2.93 0.31
N ILE A 15 10.44 2.59 1.60
CA ILE A 15 9.31 1.96 2.32
C ILE A 15 8.12 2.92 2.45
N LEU A 16 8.36 4.22 2.65
CA LEU A 16 7.30 5.23 2.66
C LEU A 16 6.61 5.36 1.30
N PHE A 17 7.39 5.43 0.22
CA PHE A 17 6.83 5.55 -1.13
C PHE A 17 6.07 4.29 -1.56
N LEU A 18 6.63 3.10 -1.28
CA LEU A 18 5.95 1.83 -1.56
C LEU A 18 4.68 1.64 -0.74
N SER A 19 4.70 2.04 0.55
CA SER A 19 3.48 1.97 1.38
C SER A 19 2.42 2.94 0.87
N PHE A 20 2.80 4.13 0.41
CA PHE A 20 1.85 5.09 -0.15
C PHE A 20 1.22 4.58 -1.45
N ALA A 21 2.03 4.09 -2.37
CA ALA A 21 1.54 3.47 -3.60
C ALA A 21 0.60 2.27 -3.30
N GLY A 22 0.97 1.42 -2.34
CA GLY A 22 0.18 0.26 -1.93
C GLY A 22 -1.17 0.63 -1.30
N VAL A 23 -1.20 1.60 -0.39
CA VAL A 23 -2.47 2.08 0.21
C VAL A 23 -3.41 2.61 -0.87
N VAL A 24 -2.92 3.46 -1.78
CA VAL A 24 -3.76 4.07 -2.81
C VAL A 24 -4.33 3.01 -3.76
N MET A 25 -3.49 2.10 -4.26
CA MET A 25 -3.92 1.06 -5.19
C MET A 25 -4.95 0.10 -4.56
N LEU A 26 -4.69 -0.38 -3.34
CA LEU A 26 -5.57 -1.32 -2.64
C LEU A 26 -6.89 -0.67 -2.22
N SER A 27 -6.87 0.60 -1.82
CA SER A 27 -8.09 1.33 -1.45
C SER A 27 -9.02 1.52 -2.66
N ILE A 28 -8.46 1.93 -3.80
CA ILE A 28 -9.22 2.10 -5.04
C ILE A 28 -9.81 0.76 -5.48
N LEU A 29 -8.99 -0.30 -5.49
CA LEU A 29 -9.43 -1.65 -5.87
C LEU A 29 -10.57 -2.17 -4.98
N GLY A 30 -10.40 -2.12 -3.65
CA GLY A 30 -11.42 -2.61 -2.71
C GLY A 30 -12.74 -1.85 -2.81
N ILE A 31 -12.68 -0.53 -3.04
CA ILE A 31 -13.90 0.28 -3.23
C ILE A 31 -14.57 -0.05 -4.57
N LEU A 32 -13.83 -0.16 -5.66
CA LEU A 32 -14.39 -0.48 -6.98
C LEU A 32 -15.04 -1.87 -7.03
N ILE A 33 -14.44 -2.86 -6.34
CA ILE A 33 -15.03 -4.20 -6.22
C ILE A 33 -16.30 -4.16 -5.34
N SER A 34 -16.31 -3.35 -4.27
CA SER A 34 -17.51 -3.16 -3.44
C SER A 34 -18.71 -2.62 -4.22
N TYR A 35 -18.48 -1.77 -5.21
CA TYR A 35 -19.52 -1.24 -6.10
C TYR A 35 -19.93 -2.20 -7.24
N LYS A 36 -19.47 -3.46 -7.23
CA LYS A 36 -19.73 -4.44 -8.31
C LYS A 36 -19.35 -3.89 -9.70
N SER A 37 -18.21 -3.21 -9.81
CA SER A 37 -17.74 -2.65 -11.08
C SER A 37 -17.47 -3.77 -12.10
N PRO A 38 -18.01 -3.69 -13.33
CA PRO A 38 -17.81 -4.72 -14.36
C PRO A 38 -16.36 -4.75 -14.90
N ALA A 39 -15.58 -3.68 -14.67
CA ALA A 39 -14.19 -3.60 -15.10
C ALA A 39 -13.25 -4.58 -14.37
N PHE A 40 -13.68 -5.14 -13.23
CA PHE A 40 -12.92 -6.13 -12.47
C PHE A 40 -13.52 -7.54 -12.59
N ALA A 41 -14.55 -7.74 -13.41
CA ALA A 41 -15.20 -9.03 -13.56
C ALA A 41 -14.25 -10.12 -14.09
N GLU A 42 -13.24 -9.72 -14.86
CA GLU A 42 -12.21 -10.57 -15.46
C GLU A 42 -11.09 -10.99 -14.50
N ASP A 43 -10.91 -10.27 -13.39
CA ASP A 43 -9.92 -10.59 -12.35
C ASP A 43 -10.39 -11.71 -11.42
N PHE A 44 -11.68 -12.07 -11.50
CA PHE A 44 -12.23 -13.20 -10.76
C PHE A 44 -12.02 -14.48 -11.58
N GLU A 45 -11.15 -15.37 -11.10
CA GLU A 45 -11.10 -16.76 -11.59
C GLU A 45 -12.39 -17.48 -11.17
N ILE A 46 -13.42 -17.39 -12.02
CA ILE A 46 -14.70 -18.08 -11.81
C ILE A 46 -14.59 -19.39 -12.56
N GLU A 47 -14.42 -20.48 -11.81
CA GLU A 47 -14.46 -21.83 -12.38
C GLU A 47 -15.87 -22.07 -12.97
N GLU A 48 -15.96 -22.15 -14.30
CA GLU A 48 -17.17 -22.03 -15.14
C GLU A 48 -18.28 -23.08 -14.91
N ILE A 49 -18.17 -23.93 -13.89
CA ILE A 49 -18.92 -25.19 -13.81
C ILE A 49 -20.20 -25.08 -12.95
N LYS A 50 -20.48 -23.95 -12.29
CA LYS A 50 -21.65 -23.84 -11.39
C LYS A 50 -22.86 -23.17 -12.01
N HIS A 51 -24.00 -23.83 -11.83
CA HIS A 51 -25.35 -23.47 -12.28
C HIS A 51 -25.93 -22.15 -11.71
N ASP A 52 -25.09 -21.28 -11.14
CA ASP A 52 -25.49 -20.06 -10.43
C ASP A 52 -24.36 -19.01 -10.41
N PHE A 53 -23.80 -18.72 -11.59
CA PHE A 53 -22.64 -17.84 -11.82
C PHE A 53 -22.76 -16.50 -11.07
N ALA A 54 -23.95 -15.89 -11.05
CA ALA A 54 -24.18 -14.61 -10.39
C ALA A 54 -23.98 -14.67 -8.86
N VAL A 55 -24.42 -15.75 -8.22
CA VAL A 55 -24.30 -15.94 -6.76
C VAL A 55 -22.85 -16.20 -6.37
N VAL A 56 -22.15 -17.02 -7.15
CA VAL A 56 -20.73 -17.32 -6.92
C VAL A 56 -19.88 -16.05 -7.09
N LEU A 57 -20.13 -15.28 -8.15
CA LEU A 57 -19.43 -14.04 -8.42
C LEU A 57 -19.62 -13.01 -7.29
N GLU A 58 -20.85 -12.84 -6.80
CA GLU A 58 -21.11 -11.93 -5.69
C GLU A 58 -20.37 -12.33 -4.42
N SER A 59 -20.37 -13.63 -4.09
CA SER A 59 -19.64 -14.13 -2.92
C SER A 59 -18.13 -13.91 -3.02
N LYS A 60 -17.55 -14.09 -4.21
CA LYS A 60 -16.11 -13.92 -4.46
C LYS A 60 -15.69 -12.45 -4.47
N ALA A 61 -16.51 -11.59 -5.08
CA ALA A 61 -16.29 -10.15 -5.05
C ALA A 61 -16.31 -9.60 -3.61
N GLN A 62 -17.22 -10.07 -2.76
CA GLN A 62 -17.25 -9.66 -1.35
C GLN A 62 -16.00 -10.12 -0.59
N GLU A 63 -15.56 -11.36 -0.79
CA GLU A 63 -14.36 -11.91 -0.16
C GLU A 63 -13.11 -11.11 -0.53
N ILE A 64 -12.92 -10.83 -1.83
CA ILE A 64 -11.75 -10.11 -2.35
C ILE A 64 -11.75 -8.65 -1.92
N SER A 65 -12.91 -7.98 -2.00
CA SER A 65 -13.04 -6.58 -1.54
C SER A 65 -12.64 -6.44 -0.07
N HIS A 66 -13.15 -7.33 0.80
CA HIS A 66 -12.87 -7.28 2.22
C HIS A 66 -11.38 -7.50 2.52
N ASN A 67 -10.75 -8.48 1.86
CA ASN A 67 -9.32 -8.74 2.01
C ASN A 67 -8.46 -7.58 1.51
N CYS A 68 -8.86 -6.96 0.40
CA CYS A 68 -8.16 -5.81 -0.18
C CYS A 68 -8.23 -4.58 0.73
N LEU A 69 -9.40 -4.30 1.32
CA LEU A 69 -9.58 -3.20 2.27
C LEU A 69 -8.81 -3.44 3.58
N LEU A 70 -8.79 -4.67 4.09
CA LEU A 70 -7.96 -5.03 5.25
C LEU A 70 -6.47 -4.89 4.95
N ALA A 71 -6.01 -5.30 3.76
CA ALA A 71 -4.64 -5.09 3.33
C ALA A 71 -4.32 -3.60 3.26
N ALA A 72 -5.20 -2.77 2.67
CA ALA A 72 -5.03 -1.32 2.65
C ALA A 72 -4.88 -0.73 4.06
N ALA A 73 -5.68 -1.19 5.03
CA ALA A 73 -5.57 -0.79 6.43
C ALA A 73 -4.21 -1.18 7.04
N LEU A 74 -3.72 -2.40 6.78
CA LEU A 74 -2.40 -2.83 7.23
C LEU A 74 -1.28 -1.98 6.62
N TYR A 75 -1.36 -1.67 5.33
CA TYR A 75 -0.41 -0.77 4.65
C TYR A 75 -0.47 0.67 5.20
N ALA A 76 -1.64 1.14 5.66
CA ALA A 76 -1.75 2.43 6.32
C ALA A 76 -1.08 2.42 7.71
N VAL A 77 -1.21 1.33 8.47
CA VAL A 77 -0.52 1.16 9.76
C VAL A 77 1.00 1.10 9.58
N THR A 78 1.50 0.36 8.59
CA THR A 78 2.94 0.32 8.29
C THR A 78 3.46 1.67 7.82
N MET A 79 2.67 2.44 7.06
CA MET A 79 3.00 3.81 6.70
C MET A 79 3.09 4.73 7.92
N ALA A 80 2.15 4.64 8.86
CA ALA A 80 2.19 5.41 10.10
C ALA A 80 3.44 5.08 10.92
N PHE A 81 3.76 3.79 11.04
CA PHE A 81 4.98 3.33 11.73
C PHE A 81 6.25 3.81 11.01
N ALA A 82 6.32 3.70 9.68
CA ALA A 82 7.44 4.20 8.88
C ALA A 82 7.59 5.72 9.00
N THR A 83 6.49 6.47 9.08
CA THR A 83 6.48 7.92 9.28
C THR A 83 7.00 8.28 10.66
N TRP A 84 6.60 7.54 11.69
CA TRP A 84 7.12 7.68 13.05
C TRP A 84 8.62 7.45 13.11
N GLN A 85 9.09 6.35 12.51
CA GLN A 85 10.52 6.03 12.39
C GLN A 85 11.28 7.10 11.61
N TYR A 86 10.69 7.63 10.54
CA TYR A 86 11.27 8.68 9.73
C TYR A 86 11.38 10.01 10.47
N ILE A 87 10.39 10.42 11.27
CA ILE A 87 10.47 11.61 12.14
C ILE A 87 11.59 11.45 13.18
N LEU A 88 11.70 10.28 13.80
CA LEU A 88 12.78 9.98 14.74
C LEU A 88 14.15 10.03 14.05
N ASN A 89 14.25 9.55 12.82
CA ASN A 89 15.49 9.54 12.04
C ASN A 89 15.82 10.93 11.44
N ARG A 90 14.83 11.77 11.14
CA ARG A 90 15.02 13.17 10.68
C ARG A 90 15.73 14.04 11.70
N ARG A 91 15.57 13.77 13.01
CA ARG A 91 16.38 14.43 14.05
C ARG A 91 17.89 14.18 13.90
N ALA A 92 18.30 13.21 13.08
CA ALA A 92 19.68 12.96 12.66
C ALA A 92 19.95 13.24 11.16
N GLY A 93 18.94 13.59 10.37
CA GLY A 93 18.95 13.54 8.89
C GLY A 93 18.85 14.87 8.15
N THR A 94 18.82 16.01 8.85
CA THR A 94 18.82 17.37 8.24
C THR A 94 19.97 17.56 7.23
N MET A 95 21.04 16.77 7.31
CA MET A 95 22.20 16.83 6.43
C MET A 95 22.01 16.11 5.06
N GLU A 96 21.10 15.11 4.94
CA GLU A 96 20.95 14.31 3.69
C GLU A 96 19.91 14.87 2.71
N ALA A 97 18.88 15.59 3.19
CA ALA A 97 17.92 16.28 2.31
C ALA A 97 18.60 17.41 1.50
N PHE A 98 19.56 18.10 2.11
CA PHE A 98 20.44 19.04 1.43
C PHE A 98 21.31 18.36 0.36
N PHE A 99 21.71 17.09 0.58
CA PHE A 99 22.54 16.33 -0.37
C PHE A 99 21.76 15.83 -1.59
N PHE A 100 20.48 15.45 -1.45
CA PHE A 100 19.63 15.07 -2.59
C PHE A 100 19.29 16.28 -3.46
N GLU A 101 19.03 17.43 -2.85
CA GLU A 101 18.79 18.68 -3.57
C GLU A 101 20.06 19.13 -4.34
N ASN A 102 21.23 19.08 -3.71
CA ASN A 102 22.51 19.45 -4.35
C ASN A 102 22.94 18.46 -5.47
N LYS A 103 22.54 17.19 -5.37
CA LYS A 103 22.82 16.19 -6.41
C LYS A 103 21.91 16.31 -7.64
N MET A 104 20.72 16.91 -7.51
CA MET A 104 19.84 17.19 -8.65
C MET A 104 20.17 18.51 -9.36
N THR A 105 20.84 19.46 -8.71
CA THR A 105 21.28 20.72 -9.32
C THR A 105 22.65 20.63 -10.02
N LEU A 106 23.37 19.52 -9.87
CA LEU A 106 24.63 19.21 -10.57
C LEU A 106 24.40 18.31 -11.80
N LYS A 107 23.46 18.70 -12.67
CA LYS A 107 23.32 18.14 -14.02
C LYS A 107 23.06 19.22 -15.05
#